data_AF-D7R8G4-F1
#
_entry.id   AF-D7R8G4-F1
#
_cell.length_a   1.000
_cell.length_b   1.000
_cell.length_c   1.000
_cell.angle_alpha   90.00
_cell.angle_beta   90.00
_cell.angle_gamma   90.00
#
_symmetry.space_group_name_H-M   'P 1'
#
loop_
_entity.id
_entity.type
_entity.pdbx_description
1 polymer ?
#
loop_
_entity_poly.entity_id
_entity_poly.type
_entity_poly.pdbx_seq_one_letter_code
_entity_poly.pdbx_strand_id
1 'polypeptide(L)' 'TVHWHGIELESYYDGVPEWGGLDDRKTPPVEPGQTFTVKMTPPHAGTFWYHS' A
#
# COMPACT_ATOMS: atom_id res chain seq x y z
N THR A 1 7.13 -4.83 -4.36
CA THR A 1 5.76 -4.53 -3.90
C THR A 1 5.39 -3.19 -4.50
N VAL A 2 4.47 -2.39 -3.94
CA VAL A 2 4.41 -0.95 -4.23
C VAL A 2 4.23 -0.22 -2.90
N HIS A 3 5.25 0.52 -2.47
CA HIS A 3 5.30 1.26 -1.21
C HIS A 3 5.28 2.78 -1.46
N TRP A 4 4.53 3.51 -0.63
CA TRP A 4 4.20 4.92 -0.83
C TRP A 4 4.88 5.82 0.19
N HIS A 5 5.29 7.02 -0.23
CA HIS A 5 5.98 8.01 0.60
C HIS A 5 5.17 9.30 0.70
N GLY A 6 4.81 9.67 1.93
CA GLY A 6 4.16 10.94 2.26
C GLY A 6 2.65 10.99 2.01
N ILE A 7 2.03 9.88 1.59
CA ILE A 7 0.59 9.79 1.36
C ILE A 7 -0.10 9.14 2.57
N GLU A 8 -1.23 9.70 3.00
CA GLU A 8 -2.06 9.12 4.06
C GLU A 8 -2.97 8.03 3.44
N LEU A 9 -2.90 6.81 3.96
CA LEU A 9 -3.62 5.64 3.44
C LEU A 9 -3.79 4.58 4.53
N GLU A 10 -4.71 3.62 4.35
CA GLU A 10 -4.86 2.50 5.27
C GLU A 10 -3.64 1.57 5.21
N SER A 11 -3.08 1.13 6.35
CA SER A 11 -1.85 0.31 6.36
C SER A 11 -1.96 -0.99 5.54
N TYR A 12 -3.16 -1.53 5.33
CA TYR A 12 -3.36 -2.66 4.39
C TYR A 12 -2.90 -2.39 2.94
N TYR A 13 -2.74 -1.12 2.54
CA TYR A 13 -2.29 -0.72 1.22
C TYR A 13 -0.88 -0.12 1.20
N ASP A 14 -0.15 -0.17 2.33
CA ASP A 14 1.13 0.51 2.49
C ASP A 14 2.29 -0.12 1.70
N GLY A 15 2.13 -1.34 1.19
CA GLY A 15 3.14 -2.01 0.39
C GLY A 15 4.25 -2.70 1.18
N VAL A 16 4.03 -2.93 2.49
CA VAL A 16 4.91 -3.71 3.37
C VAL A 16 4.26 -5.07 3.67
N PRO A 17 4.50 -6.11 2.86
CA PRO A 17 3.84 -7.41 3.04
C PRO A 17 4.12 -7.99 4.41
N GLU A 18 3.15 -8.72 4.94
CA GLU A 18 3.21 -9.42 6.24
C GLU A 18 3.35 -8.53 7.48
N TRP A 19 3.63 -7.23 7.31
CA TRP A 19 3.76 -6.24 8.37
C TRP A 19 2.64 -5.20 8.34
N GLY A 20 2.38 -4.61 7.16
CA GLY A 20 1.25 -3.74 6.92
C GLY A 20 -0.06 -4.52 7.00
N GLY A 21 -1.11 -3.87 7.49
CA GLY A 21 -2.39 -4.54 7.70
C GLY A 21 -3.47 -3.66 8.29
N LEU A 22 -4.68 -4.19 8.33
CA LEU A 22 -5.83 -3.60 8.99
C LEU A 22 -6.56 -4.71 9.73
N ASP A 23 -6.67 -4.56 11.05
CA ASP A 23 -7.21 -5.55 11.98
C ASP A 23 -6.51 -6.92 11.87
N ASP A 24 -7.23 -7.96 11.50
CA ASP A 24 -6.72 -9.33 11.32
C ASP A 24 -6.13 -9.58 9.93
N ARG A 25 -6.26 -8.62 9.00
CA ARG A 25 -5.80 -8.76 7.62
C ARG A 25 -4.42 -8.16 7.44
N LYS A 26 -3.52 -8.93 6.83
CA LYS A 26 -2.20 -8.47 6.41
C LYS A 26 -2.15 -8.21 4.92
N THR A 27 -1.36 -7.23 4.52
CA THR A 27 -1.04 -6.97 3.11
C THR A 27 -0.35 -8.22 2.53
N PRO A 28 -0.91 -8.88 1.50
CA PRO A 28 -0.28 -10.04 0.89
C PRO A 28 0.89 -9.62 -0.01
N PRO A 29 1.92 -10.48 -0.19
CA PRO A 29 2.93 -10.26 -1.22
C PRO A 29 2.32 -10.33 -2.62
N VAL A 30 2.86 -9.52 -3.54
CA VAL A 30 2.49 -9.57 -4.96
C VAL A 30 3.50 -10.45 -5.69
N GLU A 31 3.18 -11.73 -5.80
CA GLU A 31 4.03 -12.73 -6.47
C GLU A 31 4.08 -12.54 -7.99
N PRO A 32 5.08 -13.11 -8.69
CA PRO A 32 5.14 -13.07 -10.16
C PRO A 32 3.84 -13.55 -10.81
N GLY A 33 3.26 -12.70 -11.67
CA GLY A 33 1.99 -12.97 -12.37
C GLY A 33 0.72 -12.72 -11.54
N GLN A 34 0.86 -12.34 -10.26
CA GLN A 34 -0.29 -11.93 -9.43
C GLN A 34 -0.55 -10.43 -9.56
N THR A 35 -1.72 -10.02 -9.07
CA THR A 35 -2.13 -8.60 -9.02
C THR A 35 -2.71 -8.29 -7.67
N PHE A 36 -2.43 -7.09 -7.16
CA PHE A 36 -3.03 -6.54 -5.96
C PHE A 36 -3.56 -5.14 -6.26
N THR A 37 -4.79 -4.86 -5.82
CA THR A 37 -5.43 -3.55 -6.07
C THR A 37 -5.39 -2.70 -4.81
N VAL A 38 -4.68 -1.58 -4.90
CA VAL A 38 -4.69 -0.53 -3.87
C VAL A 38 -5.85 0.42 -4.13
N LYS A 39 -6.60 0.75 -3.07
CA LYS A 39 -7.66 1.77 -3.10
C LYS A 39 -7.37 2.77 -2.00
N MET A 40 -7.19 4.03 -2.37
CA MET A 40 -6.95 5.11 -1.42
C MET A 40 -7.58 6.41 -1.94
N THR A 41 -7.95 7.30 -1.03
CA THR A 41 -8.43 8.65 -1.35
C THR A 41 -7.55 9.65 -0.60
N PRO A 42 -6.47 10.16 -1.21
CA PRO A 42 -5.55 11.06 -0.53
C PRO A 42 -6.28 12.35 -0.09
N PRO A 43 -6.18 12.75 1.19
CA PRO A 43 -6.90 13.93 1.71
C PRO A 43 -6.23 15.26 1.31
N HIS A 44 -4.99 15.22 0.83
CA HIS A 44 -4.15 16.38 0.58
C HIS A 44 -3.57 16.38 -0.83
N ALA A 45 -3.59 17.54 -1.48
CA ALA A 45 -2.90 17.75 -2.75
C ALA A 45 -1.39 17.92 -2.49
N GLY A 46 -0.56 17.41 -3.41
CA GLY A 46 0.88 17.49 -3.28
C GLY A 46 1.63 16.56 -4.21
N THR A 47 2.92 16.46 -3.97
CA THR A 47 3.86 15.68 -4.75
C THR A 47 4.37 14.53 -3.87
N PHE A 48 4.10 13.29 -4.25
CA PHE A 48 4.34 12.08 -3.46
C PHE A 48 4.96 10.97 -4.29
N TRP A 49 5.85 10.16 -3.69
CA TRP A 49 6.60 9.11 -4.40
C TRP A 49 6.11 7.70 -4.07
N TYR A 50 6.41 6.78 -4.97
CA TYR A 50 6.23 5.35 -4.74
C TYR A 50 7.38 4.56 -5.36
N HIS A 51 7.64 3.36 -4.82
CA HIS A 51 8.64 2.43 -5.33
C HIS A 51 8.27 0.99 -5.00
N SER A 52 9.04 0.02 -5.53
CA SER A 52 8.82 -1.41 -5.29
C SER A 52 9.79 -1.99 -4.26
#